data_AF-A0A6P7H1J6-F1
#
_entry.id   AF-A0A6P7H1J6-F1
#
_cell.length_a   1.000
_cell.length_b   1.000
_cell.length_c   1.000
_cell.angle_alpha   90.00
_cell.angle_beta   90.00
_cell.angle_gamma   90.00
#
_symmetry.space_group_name_H-M   'P 1'
#
loop_
_entity.id
_entity.type
_entity.pdbx_description
1 polymer ?
#
loop_
_entity_poly.entity_id
_entity_poly.type
_entity_poly.pdbx_seq_one_letter_code
_entity_poly.pdbx_strand_id
1 'polypeptide(L)'
;MERNKAINIIQNDLKVDQASIKNTEDISRGILNKNVDINIIRTMATYEAWKSIQDIIQEENQRQDYCNICLQECIDQESVVVCDGCLLTYHITCINNKKLKTKFWFCRGCHNNNNNYCYF
;
A
#
# COMPACT_ATOMS: atom_id res chain seq x y z
N MET A 1 48.81 11.07 -8.43
CA MET A 1 47.77 11.94 -7.85
C MET A 1 46.44 11.74 -8.60
N GLU A 2 45.91 10.51 -8.72
CA GLU A 2 44.56 10.27 -9.26
C GLU A 2 44.07 8.90 -8.78
N ARG A 3 43.45 8.85 -7.59
CA ARG A 3 42.82 7.60 -7.09
C ARG A 3 41.40 7.79 -6.55
N ASN A 4 40.78 8.96 -6.70
CA ASN A 4 39.53 9.32 -6.03
C ASN A 4 38.45 9.87 -6.96
N LYS A 5 38.11 9.15 -8.04
CA LYS A 5 36.89 9.45 -8.83
C LYS A 5 35.87 8.32 -8.87
N ALA A 6 36.24 7.09 -8.50
CA ALA A 6 35.36 5.92 -8.62
C ALA A 6 34.56 5.56 -7.35
N ILE A 7 34.88 6.13 -6.18
CA ILE A 7 34.21 5.78 -4.91
C ILE A 7 32.86 6.50 -4.72
N ASN A 8 32.62 7.61 -5.43
CA ASN A 8 31.39 8.40 -5.26
C ASN A 8 30.15 7.90 -6.02
N ILE A 9 30.25 6.81 -6.79
CA ILE A 9 29.11 6.32 -7.62
C ILE A 9 28.37 5.14 -6.93
N ILE A 10 28.99 4.48 -5.94
CA ILE A 10 28.40 3.31 -5.27
C ILE A 10 27.60 3.69 -4.00
N GLN A 11 27.60 4.97 -3.61
CA GLN A 11 26.67 5.52 -2.62
C GLN A 11 25.44 6.17 -3.28
N ASN A 12 25.00 5.63 -4.41
CA ASN A 12 23.73 6.05 -5.00
C ASN A 12 22.59 5.55 -4.10
N ASP A 13 22.21 6.42 -3.17
CA ASP A 13 20.86 6.56 -2.60
C ASP A 13 19.85 6.50 -3.77
N LEU A 14 19.49 5.31 -4.23
CA LEU A 14 18.42 5.08 -5.21
C LEU A 14 17.09 5.40 -4.52
N LYS A 15 16.80 6.70 -4.42
CA LYS A 15 15.52 7.20 -3.92
C LYS A 15 14.53 7.19 -5.07
N VAL A 16 13.29 6.82 -4.75
CA VAL A 16 12.14 7.01 -5.65
C VAL A 16 12.05 8.50 -5.97
N ASP A 17 12.09 8.82 -7.26
CA ASP A 17 11.92 10.19 -7.75
C ASP A 17 10.45 10.48 -8.09
N GLN A 18 10.14 11.76 -8.30
CA GLN A 18 8.78 12.17 -8.62
C GLN A 18 8.30 11.62 -9.97
N ALA A 19 9.20 11.39 -10.94
CA ALA A 19 8.83 10.89 -12.26
C ALA A 19 8.30 9.43 -12.21
N SER A 20 8.67 8.72 -11.14
CA SER A 20 8.23 7.35 -10.84
C SER A 20 6.83 7.28 -10.22
N ILE A 21 6.23 8.41 -9.83
CA ILE A 21 4.91 8.49 -9.17
C ILE A 21 3.98 9.36 -10.01
N LYS A 22 3.05 8.76 -10.73
CA LYS A 22 2.07 9.49 -11.56
C LYS A 22 0.67 9.37 -10.98
N ASN A 23 0.29 8.16 -10.55
CA ASN A 23 -1.04 7.81 -10.11
C ASN A 23 -1.00 6.97 -8.82
N THR A 24 -2.17 6.72 -8.25
CA THR A 24 -2.37 5.82 -7.11
C THR A 24 -1.95 4.38 -7.42
N GLU A 25 -1.99 3.97 -8.69
CA GLU A 25 -1.56 2.64 -9.14
C GLU A 25 -0.04 2.44 -9.04
N ASP A 26 0.74 3.52 -9.05
CA ASP A 26 2.20 3.48 -8.92
C ASP A 26 2.65 3.30 -7.46
N ILE A 27 1.72 3.44 -6.51
CA ILE A 27 1.99 3.34 -5.07
C ILE A 27 1.40 2.04 -4.55
N SER A 28 2.21 1.29 -3.78
CA SER A 28 1.71 0.10 -3.09
C SER A 28 0.51 0.46 -2.22
N ARG A 29 -0.55 -0.34 -2.29
CA ARG A 29 -1.74 -0.21 -1.42
C ARG A 29 -1.40 -0.25 0.07
N GLY A 30 -0.28 -0.87 0.42
CA GLY A 30 0.33 -0.80 1.75
C GLY A 30 0.53 0.64 2.21
N ILE A 31 1.13 1.45 1.35
CA ILE A 31 1.46 2.87 1.61
C ILE A 31 0.19 3.73 1.61
N LEU A 32 -0.80 3.39 0.77
CA LEU A 32 -2.06 4.13 0.68
C LEU A 32 -3.02 3.87 1.85
N ASN A 33 -2.74 2.88 2.71
CA ASN A 33 -3.62 2.56 3.81
C ASN A 33 -3.49 3.59 4.94
N LYS A 34 -4.61 4.19 5.35
CA LYS A 34 -4.69 5.20 6.41
C LYS A 34 -4.10 4.79 7.77
N ASN A 35 -3.97 3.49 8.04
CA ASN A 35 -3.41 2.96 9.28
C ASN A 35 -1.89 2.73 9.22
N VAL A 36 -1.25 2.99 8.08
CA VAL A 36 0.20 2.82 7.90
C VAL A 36 0.92 4.14 8.15
N ASP A 37 1.92 4.12 9.05
CA ASP A 37 2.81 5.27 9.26
C ASP A 37 3.78 5.37 8.07
N ILE A 38 3.45 6.25 7.15
CA ILE A 38 4.23 6.47 5.93
C ILE A 38 5.61 7.11 6.19
N ASN A 39 5.87 7.67 7.37
CA ASN A 39 7.18 8.28 7.64
C ASN A 39 8.32 7.24 7.59
N ILE A 40 8.01 5.95 7.72
CA ILE A 40 8.98 4.85 7.59
C ILE A 40 9.65 4.81 6.21
N ILE A 41 8.99 5.31 5.15
CA ILE A 41 9.55 5.35 3.78
C ILE A 41 10.09 6.73 3.40
N ARG A 42 10.10 7.71 4.31
CA ARG A 42 10.50 9.11 4.00
C ARG A 42 11.90 9.23 3.41
N THR A 43 12.83 8.40 3.86
CA THR A 43 14.23 8.40 3.41
C THR A 43 14.40 7.67 2.08
N MET A 44 13.39 6.92 1.63
CA MET A 44 13.40 6.14 0.39
C MET A 44 12.92 6.95 -0.81
N ALA A 45 12.44 8.17 -0.61
CA ALA A 45 11.92 9.05 -1.65
C ALA A 45 12.68 10.39 -1.67
N THR A 46 12.78 11.02 -2.85
CA THR A 46 13.17 12.44 -2.94
C THR A 46 12.14 13.31 -2.24
N TYR A 47 12.47 14.57 -1.97
CA TYR A 47 11.53 15.48 -1.33
C TYR A 47 10.26 15.69 -2.16
N GLU A 48 10.42 15.82 -3.47
CA GLU A 48 9.34 16.02 -4.43
C GLU A 48 8.47 14.77 -4.56
N ALA A 49 9.10 13.59 -4.67
CA ALA A 49 8.42 12.31 -4.66
C ALA A 49 7.61 12.10 -3.38
N TRP A 50 8.21 12.42 -2.23
CA TRP A 50 7.55 12.33 -0.94
C TRP A 50 6.32 13.23 -0.86
N LYS A 51 6.43 14.48 -1.35
CA LYS A 51 5.30 15.39 -1.40
C LYS A 51 4.16 14.83 -2.28
N SER A 52 4.48 14.30 -3.46
CA SER A 52 3.49 13.65 -4.32
C SER A 52 2.82 12.44 -3.67
N ILE A 53 3.57 11.62 -2.94
CA ILE A 53 3.00 10.51 -2.16
C ILE A 53 2.02 11.03 -1.11
N GLN A 54 2.38 12.09 -0.37
CA GLN A 54 1.50 12.69 0.64
C GLN A 54 0.20 13.24 0.02
N ASP A 55 0.32 13.94 -1.11
CA ASP A 55 -0.84 14.50 -1.81
C ASP A 55 -1.79 13.37 -2.27
N ILE A 56 -1.26 12.30 -2.86
CA ILE A 56 -2.05 11.13 -3.29
C ILE A 56 -2.71 10.43 -2.10
N ILE A 57 -1.98 10.23 -0.99
CA ILE A 57 -2.55 9.61 0.21
C ILE A 57 -3.67 10.47 0.79
N GLN A 58 -3.51 11.79 0.80
CA GLN A 58 -4.54 12.70 1.29
C GLN A 58 -5.83 12.60 0.45
N GLU A 59 -5.70 12.48 -0.87
CA GLU A 59 -6.83 12.25 -1.77
C GLU A 59 -7.47 10.87 -1.56
N GLU A 60 -6.67 9.80 -1.47
CA GLU A 60 -7.15 8.43 -1.25
C GLU A 60 -7.86 8.27 0.10
N ASN A 61 -7.38 8.95 1.16
CA ASN A 61 -8.01 8.92 2.48
C ASN A 61 -9.43 9.53 2.50
N GLN A 62 -9.79 10.31 1.48
CA GLN A 62 -11.14 10.85 1.32
C GLN A 62 -12.06 9.91 0.53
N ARG A 63 -11.50 8.86 -0.10
CA ARG A 63 -12.29 7.90 -0.89
C ARG A 63 -13.01 6.94 0.04
N GLN A 64 -14.25 6.65 -0.33
CA GLN A 64 -15.05 5.63 0.32
C GLN A 64 -14.45 4.24 0.03
N ASP A 65 -14.33 3.40 1.07
CA ASP A 65 -13.91 2.02 0.92
C ASP A 65 -15.01 1.20 0.22
N TYR A 66 -14.62 0.33 -0.72
CA TYR A 66 -15.53 -0.59 -1.43
C TYR A 66 -15.14 -2.05 -1.15
N CYS A 67 -16.14 -2.91 -1.04
CA CYS A 67 -15.92 -4.34 -0.87
C CYS A 67 -15.33 -4.95 -2.15
N ASN A 68 -14.17 -5.61 -2.05
CA ASN A 68 -13.50 -6.24 -3.18
C ASN A 68 -14.17 -7.55 -3.68
N ILE A 69 -15.42 -7.82 -3.28
CA ILE A 69 -16.25 -8.92 -3.81
C ILE A 69 -17.48 -8.37 -4.52
N CYS A 70 -18.30 -7.56 -3.84
CA CYS A 70 -19.56 -7.05 -4.41
C CYS A 70 -19.45 -5.65 -5.03
N LEU A 71 -18.29 -4.98 -4.87
CA LEU A 71 -18.03 -3.62 -5.35
C LEU A 71 -19.02 -2.58 -4.82
N GLN A 72 -19.68 -2.87 -3.69
CA GLN A 72 -20.54 -1.92 -2.98
C GLN A 72 -19.77 -1.25 -1.85
N GLU A 73 -20.22 -0.05 -1.48
CA GLU A 73 -19.64 0.77 -0.42
C GLU A 73 -19.65 0.05 0.93
N CYS A 74 -18.55 0.19 1.65
CA CYS A 74 -18.37 -0.29 3.01
C CYS A 74 -18.71 0.81 4.01
N ILE A 75 -20.00 0.99 4.27
CA ILE A 75 -20.52 2.10 5.09
C ILE A 75 -20.24 1.87 6.59
N ASP A 76 -20.38 0.63 7.06
CA ASP A 76 -20.25 0.27 8.47
C ASP A 76 -18.93 -0.46 8.76
N GLN A 77 -18.05 0.16 9.55
CA GLN A 77 -16.74 -0.41 9.92
C GLN A 77 -16.85 -1.74 10.69
N GLU A 78 -17.96 -1.96 11.41
CA GLU A 78 -18.20 -3.20 12.17
C GLU A 78 -18.61 -4.39 11.28
N SER A 79 -19.03 -4.11 10.04
CA SER A 79 -19.51 -5.11 9.08
C SER A 79 -18.44 -5.54 8.06
N VAL A 80 -17.21 -5.04 8.22
CA VAL A 80 -16.12 -5.24 7.28
C VAL A 80 -14.88 -5.84 7.95
N VAL A 81 -14.04 -6.44 7.11
CA VAL A 81 -12.72 -6.92 7.48
C VAL A 81 -11.72 -6.49 6.41
N VAL A 82 -10.51 -6.16 6.85
CA VAL A 82 -9.38 -5.81 5.98
C VAL A 82 -8.42 -7.01 5.93
N CYS A 83 -7.95 -7.36 4.75
CA CYS A 83 -6.94 -8.41 4.59
C CYS A 83 -5.58 -7.93 5.12
N ASP A 84 -4.95 -8.67 6.04
CA ASP A 84 -3.63 -8.33 6.61
C ASP A 84 -2.47 -8.43 5.59
N GLY A 85 -2.72 -9.01 4.41
CA GLY A 85 -1.70 -9.15 3.36
C GLY A 85 -1.76 -8.06 2.27
N CYS A 86 -2.96 -7.78 1.73
CA CYS A 86 -3.13 -6.84 0.62
C CYS A 86 -3.91 -5.56 0.98
N LEU A 87 -4.36 -5.46 2.23
CA LEU A 87 -5.11 -4.33 2.78
C LEU A 87 -6.42 -3.99 2.06
N LEU A 88 -6.98 -4.95 1.32
CA LEU A 88 -8.29 -4.83 0.71
C LEU A 88 -9.42 -5.03 1.72
N THR A 89 -10.49 -4.26 1.56
CA THR A 89 -11.69 -4.28 2.39
C THR A 89 -12.74 -5.25 1.83
N TYR A 90 -13.41 -5.97 2.73
CA TYR A 90 -14.45 -6.94 2.39
C TYR A 90 -15.59 -6.87 3.40
N HIS A 91 -16.84 -6.94 2.95
CA HIS A 91 -17.95 -7.23 3.86
C HIS A 91 -17.79 -8.63 4.46
N ILE A 92 -18.01 -8.76 5.77
CA ILE A 92 -17.97 -10.05 6.49
C ILE A 92 -18.98 -11.03 5.87
N THR A 93 -20.14 -10.53 5.43
CA THR A 93 -21.17 -11.31 4.74
C THR A 93 -20.70 -11.80 3.36
N CYS A 94 -19.97 -10.99 2.61
CA CYS A 94 -19.45 -11.35 1.29
C CYS A 94 -18.36 -12.44 1.34
N ILE A 95 -17.61 -12.54 2.44
CA ILE A 95 -16.59 -13.59 2.60
C ILE A 95 -17.16 -14.90 3.15
N ASN A 96 -18.48 -14.95 3.44
CA ASN A 96 -19.22 -16.10 3.97
C ASN A 96 -18.53 -16.76 5.18
N ASN A 97 -17.84 -15.96 6.00
CA ASN A 97 -17.02 -16.49 7.07
C ASN A 97 -17.65 -16.16 8.43
N LYS A 98 -18.45 -17.09 8.95
CA LYS A 98 -19.23 -16.91 10.20
C LYS A 98 -18.37 -16.71 11.46
N LYS A 99 -17.04 -16.82 11.37
CA LYS A 99 -16.11 -16.79 12.53
C LYS A 99 -14.75 -16.21 12.13
N LEU A 100 -14.64 -14.88 12.06
CA LEU A 100 -13.35 -14.20 12.19
C LEU A 100 -12.88 -14.34 13.65
N LYS A 101 -12.34 -15.51 14.00
CA LYS A 101 -11.88 -15.85 15.35
C LYS A 101 -10.38 -15.66 15.54
N THR A 102 -9.68 -15.31 14.47
CA THR A 102 -8.24 -15.20 14.43
C THR A 102 -7.84 -13.73 14.55
N LYS A 103 -6.69 -13.47 15.18
CA LYS A 103 -6.10 -12.13 15.27
C LYS A 103 -5.78 -11.54 13.88
N PHE A 104 -5.47 -12.41 12.92
CA PHE A 104 -5.17 -12.06 11.54
C PHE A 104 -6.14 -12.75 10.59
N TRP A 105 -6.47 -12.10 9.48
CA TRP A 105 -7.29 -12.64 8.40
C TRP A 105 -6.69 -12.29 7.04
N PHE A 106 -6.60 -13.30 6.17
CA PHE A 106 -6.10 -13.15 4.81
C PHE A 106 -7.18 -13.52 3.79
N CYS A 107 -7.28 -12.75 2.71
CA CYS A 107 -8.16 -13.10 1.60
C CYS A 107 -7.64 -14.33 0.85
N ARG A 108 -8.49 -14.96 0.03
CA ARG A 108 -8.09 -16.15 -0.76
C ARG A 108 -6.89 -15.91 -1.68
N GLY A 109 -6.73 -14.69 -2.19
CA GLY A 109 -5.59 -14.29 -3.02
C GLY A 109 -4.27 -14.38 -2.25
N CYS A 110 -4.22 -13.77 -1.06
CA CYS A 110 -3.07 -13.82 -0.17
C CYS A 110 -2.78 -15.22 0.38
N HIS A 111 -3.82 -16.02 0.70
CA HIS A 111 -3.63 -17.40 1.17
C HIS A 111 -2.99 -18.33 0.13
N ASN A 112 -3.31 -18.15 -1.15
CA ASN A 112 -2.85 -19.03 -2.21
C ASN A 112 -1.49 -18.62 -2.81
N ASN A 113 -0.81 -17.60 -2.28
CA ASN A 113 0.39 -17.00 -2.88
C ASN A 113 0.24 -16.60 -4.38
N ASN A 114 -0.99 -16.53 -4.91
CA ASN A 114 -1.27 -16.11 -6.29
C ASN A 114 -1.34 -14.58 -6.42
N ASN A 115 -0.57 -13.86 -5.60
CA ASN A 115 -0.38 -12.43 -5.76
C ASN A 115 0.66 -12.20 -6.87
N ASN A 116 0.23 -12.28 -8.12
CA ASN A 116 0.94 -11.64 -9.25
C ASN A 116 0.97 -10.09 -9.13
N TYR A 117 0.64 -9.52 -7.97
CA TYR A 117 0.57 -8.08 -7.70
C TYR A 117 1.35 -7.65 -6.44
N CYS A 118 2.19 -8.51 -5.86
CA CYS A 118 3.18 -8.09 -4.86
C CYS A 118 4.57 -8.15 -5.50
N TYR A 119 4.89 -7.20 -6.38
CA TYR A 119 6.28 -6.97 -6.77
C TYR A 119 6.93 -6.09 -5.70
N PHE A 120 8.03 -6.62 -5.14
CA PHE A 120 8.99 -5.89 -4.32
C PHE A 120 9.71 -4.83 -5.15
#